data_AF-A0A950MQD9-F1
#
_entry.id   AF-A0A950MQD9-F1
#
_cell.length_a   1.000
_cell.length_b   1.000
_cell.length_c   1.000
_cell.angle_alpha   90.00
_cell.angle_beta   90.00
_cell.angle_gamma   90.00
#
_symmetry.space_group_name_H-M   'P 1'
#
loop_
_entity.id
_entity.type
_entity.pdbx_description
1 polymer ?
#
loop_
_entity_poly.entity_id
_entity_poly.type
_entity_poly.pdbx_seq_one_letter_code
_entity_poly.pdbx_strand_id
1 'polypeptide(L)'
;MTSCVLKRSVVIGGRKTSVSLEDDFWTGLEEIAASRQSRRTALVAEISASPQVNLSSAIRLFVLAYYRERSQRNAPSKLQNIESAGMTPLS
;
A
#
# COMPACT_ATOMS: atom_id res chain seq x y z
N MET A 1 8.29 -15.42 -5.93
CA MET A 1 7.15 -14.91 -5.14
C MET A 1 6.12 -16.03 -5.11
N THR A 2 5.80 -16.54 -3.93
CA THR A 2 4.92 -17.69 -3.76
C THR A 2 3.50 -17.16 -3.54
N SER A 3 2.63 -17.30 -4.54
CA SER A 3 1.26 -16.75 -4.52
C SER A 3 0.28 -17.59 -3.70
N CYS A 4 0.72 -18.17 -2.57
CA CYS A 4 -0.13 -19.02 -1.75
C CYS A 4 -1.28 -18.19 -1.17
N VAL A 5 -2.51 -18.50 -1.59
CA VAL A 5 -3.73 -17.86 -1.08
C VAL A 5 -4.09 -18.51 0.25
N LEU A 6 -4.00 -17.74 1.33
CA LEU A 6 -4.35 -18.18 2.67
C LEU A 6 -5.70 -17.62 3.11
N LYS A 7 -6.50 -18.48 3.73
CA LYS A 7 -7.78 -18.11 4.34
C LYS A 7 -7.55 -17.72 5.80
N ARG A 8 -7.80 -16.46 6.15
CA ARG A 8 -7.72 -15.97 7.54
C ARG A 8 -9.08 -15.43 8.00
N SER A 9 -9.40 -15.62 9.28
CA SER A 9 -10.58 -15.01 9.90
C SER A 9 -10.21 -13.66 10.50
N VAL A 10 -11.00 -12.63 10.18
CA VAL A 10 -10.83 -11.26 10.67
C VAL A 10 -12.15 -10.80 11.30
N VAL A 11 -12.06 -10.03 12.38
CA VAL A 11 -13.25 -9.44 13.03
C VAL A 11 -13.39 -8.02 12.53
N ILE A 12 -14.53 -7.70 11.92
CA ILE A 12 -14.89 -6.40 11.35
C ILE A 12 -16.22 -5.97 11.95
N GLY A 13 -16.25 -4.87 12.71
CA GLY A 13 -17.48 -4.37 13.33
C GLY A 13 -18.21 -5.41 14.19
N GLY A 14 -17.47 -6.30 14.87
CA GLY A 14 -18.03 -7.41 15.66
C GLY A 14 -18.45 -8.64 14.86
N ARG A 15 -18.41 -8.61 13.52
CA ARG A 15 -18.69 -9.75 12.65
C ARG A 15 -17.40 -10.47 12.27
N LYS A 16 -17.36 -11.80 12.43
CA LYS A 16 -16.27 -12.62 11.90
C LYS A 16 -16.45 -12.79 10.39
N THR A 17 -15.48 -12.30 9.63
CA THR A 17 -15.42 -12.43 8.18
C THR A 17 -14.22 -13.28 7.81
N SER A 18 -14.40 -14.23 6.89
CA SER A 18 -13.28 -15.00 6.36
C SER A 18 -12.81 -14.40 5.06
N VAL A 19 -11.49 -14.19 4.95
CA VAL A 19 -10.86 -13.59 3.77
C VAL A 19 -9.80 -14.53 3.23
N SER A 20 -9.87 -14.84 1.95
CA SER A 20 -8.82 -15.55 1.21
C SER A 20 -7.96 -14.54 0.46
N LEU A 21 -6.67 -14.52 0.77
CA LEU A 21 -5.73 -13.53 0.25
C LEU A 21 -4.30 -14.10 0.24
N GLU A 22 -3.50 -13.69 -0.74
CA GLU A 22 -2.10 -14.08 -0.89
C GLU A 22 -1.28 -13.65 0.34
N ASP A 23 -0.33 -14.49 0.76
CA ASP A 23 0.48 -14.25 1.95
C ASP A 23 1.26 -12.92 1.89
N ASP A 24 1.78 -12.57 0.71
CA ASP A 24 2.48 -11.29 0.49
C ASP A 24 1.60 -10.06 0.84
N PHE A 25 0.29 -10.12 0.60
CA PHE A 25 -0.62 -9.04 0.99
C PHE A 25 -0.95 -9.05 2.48
N TRP A 26 -0.96 -10.22 3.13
CA TRP A 26 -1.08 -10.29 4.59
C TRP A 26 0.13 -9.65 5.27
N THR A 27 1.33 -10.00 4.81
CA THR A 27 2.58 -9.42 5.29
C THR A 27 2.63 -7.92 5.03
N GLY A 28 2.26 -7.47 3.83
CA GLY A 28 2.18 -6.04 3.50
C GLY A 28 1.21 -5.26 4.41
N LEU A 29 0.06 -5.86 4.79
CA LEU A 29 -0.83 -5.23 5.77
C LEU A 29 -0.19 -5.10 7.16
N GLU A 30 0.57 -6.10 7.60
CA GLU A 30 1.26 -6.07 8.90
C GLU A 30 2.36 -5.00 8.92
N GLU A 31 3.13 -4.86 7.83
CA GLU A 31 4.14 -3.81 7.65
C GLU A 31 3.52 -2.41 7.65
N ILE A 32 2.41 -2.22 6.92
CA ILE A 32 1.70 -0.94 6.89
C ILE A 32 1.13 -0.62 8.27
N ALA A 33 0.53 -1.59 8.96
CA ALA A 33 0.01 -1.43 10.31
C ALA A 33 1.11 -0.98 11.28
N ALA A 34 2.27 -1.65 11.26
CA ALA A 34 3.43 -1.28 12.06
C ALA A 34 3.91 0.14 11.75
N SER A 35 3.97 0.52 10.47
CA SER A 35 4.38 1.87 10.05
C SER A 35 3.45 2.99 10.51
N ARG A 36 2.17 2.66 10.76
CA ARG A 36 1.13 3.58 11.24
C ARG A 36 0.85 3.45 12.74
N GLN A 37 1.61 2.64 13.47
CA GLN A 37 1.37 2.29 14.87
C GLN A 37 -0.09 1.85 15.12
N SER A 38 -0.66 1.12 14.16
CA SER A 38 -2.04 0.66 14.16
C SER A 38 -2.09 -0.87 14.16
N ARG A 39 -3.29 -1.43 14.42
CA ARG A 39 -3.51 -2.88 14.36
C ARG A 39 -3.95 -3.29 12.97
N ARG A 40 -3.49 -4.45 12.49
CA ARG A 40 -3.96 -5.05 11.22
C ARG A 40 -5.49 -5.10 11.12
N THR A 41 -6.17 -5.45 12.21
CA THR A 41 -7.64 -5.52 12.25
C THR A 41 -8.30 -4.17 12.08
N ALA A 42 -7.70 -3.08 12.58
CA ALA A 42 -8.21 -1.73 12.41
C ALA A 42 -8.10 -1.29 10.95
N LEU A 43 -6.96 -1.55 10.29
CA LEU A 43 -6.80 -1.30 8.86
C LEU A 43 -7.78 -2.10 8.01
N VAL A 44 -7.97 -3.39 8.32
CA VAL A 44 -8.95 -4.22 7.59
C VAL A 44 -10.38 -3.68 7.78
N ALA A 45 -10.72 -3.19 8.98
CA ALA A 45 -12.02 -2.58 9.22
C ALA A 45 -12.20 -1.28 8.41
N GLU A 46 -11.17 -0.42 8.37
CA GLU A 46 -11.15 0.80 7.55
C GLU A 46 -11.36 0.47 6.06
N ILE A 47 -10.59 -0.50 5.53
CA ILE A 47 -10.69 -0.93 4.13
C ILE A 47 -12.07 -1.52 3.83
N SER A 48 -12.65 -2.28 4.77
CA SER A 48 -13.96 -2.90 4.61
C SER A 48 -15.14 -1.93 4.62
N ALA A 49 -14.91 -0.67 5.03
CA ALA A 49 -15.94 0.35 5.02
C ALA A 49 -16.36 0.75 3.59
N SER A 50 -15.58 0.39 2.56
CA SER A 50 -15.94 0.58 1.17
C SER A 50 -16.94 -0.49 0.70
N PRO A 51 -18.22 -0.15 0.48
CA PRO A 51 -19.28 -1.15 0.27
C PRO A 51 -19.30 -1.75 -1.14
N GLN A 52 -18.55 -1.19 -2.09
CA GLN A 52 -18.64 -1.55 -3.52
C GLN A 52 -17.60 -2.57 -4.00
N VAL A 53 -16.65 -2.98 -3.14
CA VAL A 53 -15.54 -3.86 -3.53
C VAL A 53 -15.45 -5.04 -2.57
N ASN A 54 -15.18 -6.23 -3.11
CA ASN A 54 -14.89 -7.40 -2.27
C ASN A 54 -13.65 -7.13 -1.41
N LEU A 55 -13.67 -7.58 -0.15
CA LEU A 55 -12.63 -7.22 0.82
C LEU A 55 -11.22 -7.65 0.38
N SER A 56 -11.07 -8.81 -0.27
CA SER A 56 -9.77 -9.25 -0.79
C SER A 56 -9.21 -8.27 -1.82
N SER A 57 -9.99 -7.89 -2.83
CA SER A 57 -9.58 -6.89 -3.83
C SER A 57 -9.33 -5.52 -3.21
N ALA A 58 -10.14 -5.10 -2.26
CA ALA A 58 -9.93 -3.83 -1.54
C ALA A 58 -8.58 -3.83 -0.80
N ILE A 59 -8.24 -4.93 -0.13
CA ILE A 59 -6.93 -5.09 0.54
C ILE A 59 -5.78 -5.03 -0.48
N ARG A 60 -5.88 -5.77 -1.59
CA ARG A 60 -4.82 -5.77 -2.63
C ARG A 60 -4.54 -4.36 -3.16
N LEU A 61 -5.61 -3.63 -3.48
CA LEU A 61 -5.51 -2.26 -3.99
C LEU A 61 -4.94 -1.29 -2.95
N PHE A 62 -5.34 -1.44 -1.68
CA PHE A 62 -4.81 -0.63 -0.59
C PHE A 62 -3.31 -0.81 -0.40
N VAL A 63 -2.83 -2.07 -0.34
CA VAL A 63 -1.41 -2.38 -0.19
C VAL A 63 -0.60 -1.86 -1.39
N LEU A 64 -1.11 -2.08 -2.61
CA LEU A 64 -0.49 -1.59 -3.84
C LEU A 64 -0.37 -0.06 -3.85
N ALA A 65 -1.43 0.66 -3.47
CA ALA A 65 -1.44 2.11 -3.42
C ALA A 65 -0.39 2.65 -2.41
N TYR A 66 -0.33 2.08 -1.21
CA TYR A 66 0.63 2.46 -0.18
C TYR A 66 2.08 2.35 -0.68
N TYR A 67 2.44 1.22 -1.31
CA TYR A 67 3.81 1.01 -1.78
C TYR A 67 4.14 1.84 -3.02
N ARG A 68 3.17 2.15 -3.88
CA ARG A 68 3.35 3.10 -5.00
C ARG A 68 3.65 4.51 -4.49
N GLU A 69 2.85 5.02 -3.54
CA GLU A 69 3.08 6.34 -2.94
C GLU A 69 4.42 6.41 -2.21
N ARG A 70 4.78 5.36 -1.45
CA ARG A 70 6.08 5.30 -0.76
C ARG A 70 7.23 5.29 -1.75
N SER A 71 7.11 4.57 -2.87
CA SER A 71 8.13 4.54 -3.91
C SER A 71 8.29 5.90 -4.60
N GLN A 72 7.17 6.61 -4.85
CA GLN A 72 7.19 7.96 -5.44
C GLN A 72 7.83 8.99 -4.50
N ARG A 73 7.57 8.91 -3.19
CA ARG A 73 8.24 9.79 -2.19
C ARG A 73 9.74 9.56 -2.11
N ASN A 74 10.20 8.33 -2.35
CA ASN A 74 11.60 7.95 -2.27
C ASN A 74 12.33 8.06 -3.63
N ALA A 75 11.65 8.49 -4.69
CA ALA A 75 12.30 8.68 -5.99
C ALA A 75 13.21 9.91 -5.92
N PRO A 76 14.50 9.81 -6.29
CA PRO A 76 15.36 10.98 -6.40
C PRO A 76 14.77 11.92 -7.45
N SER A 77 14.52 13.18 -7.07
CA SER A 77 13.94 14.22 -7.91
C SER A 77 14.67 14.29 -9.25
N LYS A 78 14.06 13.76 -10.32
CA LYS A 78 14.66 13.67 -11.66
C LYS A 78 14.77 15.03 -12.38
N LEU A 79 14.77 16.16 -11.65
CA LEU A 79 14.62 17.50 -12.22
C LEU A 79 15.62 18.56 -11.72
N GLN A 80 16.75 18.21 -11.11
CA GLN A 80 17.72 19.21 -10.64
C GLN A 80 19.01 19.37 -11.48
N ASN A 81 19.10 18.80 -12.68
CA ASN A 81 20.34 18.84 -13.48
C ASN A 81 20.18 19.41 -14.91
N ILE A 82 19.44 20.51 -15.09
CA ILE A 82 19.37 21.22 -16.40
C ILE A 82 19.78 22.71 -16.34
N GLU A 83 20.46 23.17 -15.28
CA GLU A 83 20.95 24.55 -15.17
C GLU A 83 22.48 24.61 -15.01
N SER A 84 23.22 23.91 -15.88
CA SER A 84 24.67 24.07 -15.99
C SER A 84 25.12 23.90 -17.44
N ALA A 85 24.54 24.70 -18.33
CA ALA A 85 25.15 25.02 -19.61
C ALA A 85 25.27 26.53 -19.69
N GLY A 86 26.32 27.05 -19.06
CA GLY A 86 26.74 28.44 -19.24
C GLY A 86 27.01 28.68 -20.72
N MET A 87 26.22 29.57 -21.32
CA MET A 87 26.51 30.14 -22.63
C MET A 87 26.58 31.66 -22.44
N THR A 88 27.76 32.16 -22.10
CA THR A 88 28.06 33.60 -22.17
C THR A 88 28.00 34.04 -23.63
N PRO A 89 27.23 35.08 -24.00
CA PRO A 89 27.30 35.65 -25.33
C PRO A 89 28.57 36.51 -25.42
N LEU A 90 29.51 36.14 -26.29
CA LEU A 90 30.60 37.04 -26.69
C LEU A 90 30.04 38.05 -27.69
N SER A 91 30.19 39.34 -27.35
CA SER A 91 30.11 40.47 -28.29
C SER A 91 31.32 40.52 -29.20
#